data_AF-A0A3P7IED2-F1
#
_entry.id   AF-A0A3P7IED2-F1
#
_cell.length_a   1.000
_cell.length_b   1.000
_cell.length_c   1.000
_cell.angle_alpha   90.00
_cell.angle_beta   90.00
_cell.angle_gamma   90.00
#
_symmetry.space_group_name_H-M   'P 1'
#
loop_
_entity.id
_entity.type
_entity.pdbx_description
1 polymer ?
#
loop_
_entity_poly.entity_id
_entity_poly.type
_entity_poly.pdbx_seq_one_letter_code
_entity_poly.pdbx_strand_id
1 'polypeptide(L)'
;MQFEDDAANSCDAFLMADNFSPSEYIRERLKGVRSGDETKKLQKLRSEMNAINHASQEMLKHNVFQNYQQFIDASKEISHLEQEIYQLSSLLLDQKQLIENMMQMTGDDKSSVQTASSHSASVASITPIQVLMQKMDGIASILNNMRSCDKILLYGEMMLLDPETKEDINRAMLVLLSDRLLIGNITPSGKYKYLLLNQYFKEHVVSFFIFSLESTFSLNNLAVVNVKDRESGAAVADQLLKLLVFPEQR
;
A
#
# COMPACT_ATOMS: atom_id res chain seq x y z
N MET A 1 -8.34 -45.71 -9.90
CA MET A 1 -9.48 -46.51 -9.44
C MET A 1 -9.98 -45.79 -8.20
N GLN A 2 -11.00 -44.95 -8.38
CA GLN A 2 -11.27 -43.79 -7.53
C GLN A 2 -12.77 -43.71 -7.34
N PHE A 3 -13.30 -44.57 -6.47
CA PHE A 3 -14.71 -44.63 -6.10
C PHE A 3 -14.84 -45.40 -4.78
N GLU A 4 -14.51 -44.78 -3.65
CA GLU A 4 -14.93 -45.31 -2.34
C GLU A 4 -14.93 -44.29 -1.17
N ASP A 5 -14.73 -42.99 -1.44
CA ASP A 5 -14.59 -41.97 -0.37
C ASP A 5 -15.81 -41.03 -0.19
N ASP A 6 -16.78 -41.06 -1.12
CA ASP A 6 -17.91 -40.12 -1.10
C ASP A 6 -19.05 -40.51 -0.14
N ALA A 7 -19.11 -41.77 0.30
CA ALA A 7 -20.19 -42.25 1.18
C ALA A 7 -19.98 -41.87 2.66
N ALA A 8 -18.72 -41.69 3.10
CA ALA A 8 -18.41 -41.27 4.46
C ALA A 8 -18.69 -39.77 4.67
N ASN A 9 -18.34 -38.95 3.68
CA ASN A 9 -18.45 -37.48 3.75
C ASN A 9 -19.91 -36.98 3.75
N SER A 10 -20.84 -37.73 3.11
CA SER A 10 -22.26 -37.37 3.09
C SER A 10 -22.97 -37.61 4.43
N CYS A 11 -22.41 -38.44 5.32
CA CYS A 11 -23.05 -38.83 6.56
C CYS A 11 -22.84 -37.79 7.67
N ASP A 12 -21.68 -37.14 7.69
CA ASP A 12 -21.33 -36.12 8.70
C ASP A 12 -22.10 -34.81 8.50
N ALA A 13 -22.33 -34.39 7.24
CA ALA A 13 -23.09 -33.18 6.94
C ALA A 13 -24.55 -33.26 7.43
N PHE A 14 -25.15 -34.44 7.44
CA PHE A 14 -26.52 -34.65 7.92
C PHE A 14 -26.62 -34.63 9.45
N LEU A 15 -25.58 -35.08 10.16
CA LEU A 15 -25.51 -35.03 11.63
C LEU A 15 -25.27 -33.61 12.17
N MET A 16 -24.73 -32.72 11.33
CA MET A 16 -24.41 -31.32 11.64
C MET A 16 -25.55 -30.35 11.29
N ALA A 17 -26.69 -30.84 10.80
CA ALA A 17 -27.82 -30.01 10.38
C ALA A 17 -28.64 -29.52 11.59
N ASP A 18 -29.02 -28.24 11.60
CA ASP A 18 -29.78 -27.59 12.69
C ASP A 18 -31.16 -28.23 12.96
N ASN A 19 -31.69 -29.00 12.01
CA ASN A 19 -32.98 -29.69 12.08
C ASN A 19 -32.87 -31.22 12.24
N PHE A 20 -31.72 -31.71 12.72
CA PHE A 20 -31.49 -33.14 12.90
C PHE A 20 -32.49 -33.77 13.88
N SER A 21 -33.22 -34.79 13.42
CA SER A 21 -34.11 -35.61 14.24
C SER A 21 -33.52 -37.02 14.43
N PRO A 22 -33.08 -37.39 15.65
CA PRO A 22 -32.50 -38.70 15.92
C PRO A 22 -33.45 -39.86 15.61
N SER A 23 -34.76 -39.66 15.83
CA SER A 23 -35.78 -40.68 15.62
C SER A 23 -36.03 -40.97 14.15
N GLU A 24 -36.04 -39.95 13.29
CA GLU A 24 -36.14 -40.11 11.83
C GLU A 24 -34.87 -40.74 11.25
N TYR A 25 -33.69 -40.34 11.75
CA TYR A 25 -32.42 -40.91 11.33
C TYR A 25 -32.33 -42.42 11.60
N ILE A 26 -32.69 -42.84 12.82
CA ILE A 26 -32.70 -44.27 13.18
C ILE A 26 -33.76 -45.01 12.37
N ARG A 27 -34.95 -44.42 12.16
CA ARG A 27 -36.03 -45.04 11.38
C ARG A 27 -35.63 -45.27 9.92
N GLU A 28 -34.99 -44.29 9.27
CA GLU A 28 -34.52 -44.44 7.89
C GLU A 28 -33.39 -45.47 7.80
N ARG A 29 -32.47 -45.51 8.79
CA ARG A 29 -31.41 -46.53 8.86
C ARG A 29 -31.93 -47.95 9.11
N LEU A 30 -33.08 -48.11 9.76
CA LEU A 30 -33.73 -49.40 10.03
C LEU A 30 -34.74 -49.84 8.97
N LYS A 31 -35.05 -48.98 8.00
CA LYS A 31 -35.97 -49.29 6.90
C LYS A 31 -35.48 -50.50 6.10
N GLY A 32 -36.40 -51.46 5.86
CA GLY A 32 -36.12 -52.66 5.06
C GLY A 32 -35.27 -53.74 5.76
N VAL A 33 -35.01 -53.62 7.07
CA VAL A 33 -34.31 -54.66 7.84
C VAL A 33 -35.28 -55.80 8.18
N ARG A 34 -34.81 -57.05 8.07
CA ARG A 34 -35.60 -58.23 8.45
C ARG A 34 -35.82 -58.25 9.97
N SER A 35 -37.04 -58.54 10.43
CA SER A 35 -37.32 -58.75 11.86
C SER A 35 -36.41 -59.84 12.42
N GLY A 36 -35.44 -59.44 13.25
CA GLY A 36 -34.40 -60.30 13.82
C GLY A 36 -32.97 -59.79 13.64
N ASP A 37 -32.69 -58.99 12.60
CA ASP A 37 -31.35 -58.42 12.36
C ASP A 37 -31.22 -56.95 12.78
N GLU A 38 -32.32 -56.33 13.21
CA GLU A 38 -32.38 -54.95 13.70
C GLU A 38 -31.38 -54.68 14.82
N THR A 39 -31.29 -55.58 15.79
CA THR A 39 -30.37 -55.46 16.93
C THR A 39 -28.91 -55.46 16.50
N LYS A 40 -28.55 -56.32 15.52
CA LYS A 40 -27.19 -56.36 14.97
C LYS A 40 -26.86 -55.08 14.22
N LYS A 41 -27.80 -54.55 13.43
CA LYS A 41 -27.61 -53.30 12.68
C LYS A 41 -27.49 -52.09 13.62
N LEU A 42 -28.29 -52.05 14.69
CA LEU A 42 -28.17 -51.02 15.74
C LEU A 42 -26.85 -51.12 16.48
N GLN A 43 -26.37 -52.32 16.80
CA GLN A 43 -25.09 -52.52 17.45
C GLN A 43 -23.92 -52.08 16.56
N LYS A 44 -23.99 -52.36 15.25
CA LYS A 44 -23.02 -51.88 14.28
C LYS A 44 -23.03 -50.34 14.18
N LEU A 45 -24.19 -49.73 14.05
CA LEU A 45 -24.35 -48.28 14.01
C LEU A 45 -23.81 -47.60 15.27
N ARG A 46 -24.06 -48.18 16.46
CA ARG A 46 -23.51 -47.69 17.73
C ARG A 46 -21.99 -47.79 17.77
N SER A 47 -21.42 -48.86 17.24
CA SER A 47 -19.96 -49.03 17.16
C SER A 47 -19.32 -48.01 16.21
N GLU A 48 -19.93 -47.79 15.03
CA GLU A 48 -19.49 -46.79 14.06
C GLU A 48 -19.57 -45.38 14.65
N MET A 49 -20.69 -45.03 15.31
CA MET A 49 -20.85 -43.73 15.97
C MET A 49 -19.83 -43.52 17.09
N ASN A 50 -19.55 -44.55 17.89
CA ASN A 50 -18.52 -44.46 18.93
C ASN A 50 -17.11 -44.28 18.36
N ALA A 51 -16.80 -44.94 17.24
CA ALA A 51 -15.52 -44.78 16.55
C ALA A 51 -15.37 -43.36 15.98
N ILE A 52 -16.42 -42.82 15.34
CA ILE A 52 -16.44 -41.45 14.82
C ILE A 52 -16.31 -40.44 15.97
N ASN A 53 -17.01 -40.65 17.09
CA ASN A 53 -16.91 -39.78 18.26
C ASN A 53 -15.49 -39.78 18.84
N HIS A 54 -14.84 -40.94 18.96
CA HIS A 54 -13.46 -41.01 19.43
C HIS A 54 -12.49 -40.30 18.47
N ALA A 55 -12.62 -40.54 17.16
CA ALA A 55 -11.81 -39.88 16.15
C ALA A 55 -12.00 -38.35 16.15
N SER A 56 -13.24 -37.90 16.28
CA SER A 56 -13.58 -36.47 16.37
C SER A 56 -13.01 -35.83 17.63
N GLN A 57 -13.10 -36.49 18.79
CA GLN A 57 -12.50 -36.00 20.03
C GLN A 57 -10.98 -35.86 19.92
N GLU A 58 -10.31 -36.83 19.32
CA GLU A 58 -8.86 -36.79 19.13
C GLU A 58 -8.44 -35.68 18.14
N MET A 59 -9.19 -35.54 17.04
CA MET A 59 -8.97 -34.48 16.05
C MET A 59 -9.22 -33.08 16.64
N LEU A 60 -10.27 -32.91 17.45
CA LEU A 60 -10.55 -31.66 18.14
C LEU A 60 -9.44 -31.32 19.13
N LYS A 61 -9.00 -32.29 19.94
CA LYS A 61 -7.88 -32.08 20.87
C LYS A 61 -6.61 -31.68 20.14
N HIS A 62 -6.30 -32.35 19.01
CA HIS A 62 -5.14 -32.03 18.19
C HIS A 62 -5.23 -30.61 17.61
N ASN A 63 -6.37 -30.24 17.02
CA ASN A 63 -6.58 -28.90 16.47
C ASN A 63 -6.49 -27.82 17.54
N VAL A 64 -7.12 -28.02 18.70
CA VAL A 64 -7.06 -27.07 19.82
C VAL A 64 -5.61 -26.90 20.29
N PHE A 65 -4.87 -28.00 20.45
CA PHE A 65 -3.46 -27.94 20.83
C PHE A 65 -2.61 -27.22 19.78
N GLN A 66 -2.82 -27.52 18.50
CA GLN A 66 -2.09 -26.89 17.40
C GLN A 66 -2.39 -25.39 17.33
N ASN A 67 -3.66 -24.99 17.49
CA ASN A 67 -4.06 -23.59 17.51
C ASN A 67 -3.44 -22.84 18.70
N TYR A 68 -3.42 -23.45 19.89
CA TYR A 68 -2.72 -22.86 21.04
C TYR A 68 -1.22 -22.75 20.81
N GLN A 69 -0.59 -23.75 20.21
CA GLN A 69 0.83 -23.70 19.87
C GLN A 69 1.13 -22.57 18.90
N GLN A 70 0.36 -22.45 17.81
CA GLN A 70 0.49 -21.37 16.84
C GLN A 70 0.25 -20.00 17.47
N PHE A 71 -0.74 -19.88 18.36
CA PHE A 71 -1.01 -18.63 19.08
C PHE A 71 0.18 -18.24 19.97
N ILE A 72 0.76 -19.21 20.68
CA ILE A 72 1.93 -18.97 21.54
C ILE A 72 3.13 -18.55 20.70
N ASP A 73 3.40 -19.24 19.60
CA ASP A 73 4.55 -18.96 18.75
C ASP A 73 4.41 -17.62 18.03
N ALA A 74 3.23 -17.29 17.50
CA ALA A 74 2.94 -15.96 16.97
C ALA A 74 3.08 -14.88 18.05
N SER A 75 2.62 -15.13 19.27
CA SER A 75 2.76 -14.17 20.38
C SER A 75 4.23 -13.91 20.72
N LYS A 76 5.09 -14.95 20.70
CA LYS A 76 6.53 -14.79 20.91
C LYS A 76 7.18 -13.99 19.79
N GLU A 77 6.78 -14.21 18.54
CA GLU A 77 7.31 -13.47 17.39
C GLU A 77 6.90 -11.98 17.47
N ILE A 78 5.65 -11.69 17.85
CA ILE A 78 5.21 -10.32 18.11
C ILE A 78 6.06 -9.69 19.22
N SER A 79 6.27 -10.35 20.36
CA SER A 79 7.11 -9.82 21.43
C SER A 79 8.56 -9.59 21.01
N HIS A 80 9.11 -10.45 20.14
CA HIS A 80 10.45 -10.25 19.58
C HIS A 80 10.50 -8.99 18.71
N LEU A 81 9.52 -8.82 17.81
CA LEU A 81 9.41 -7.64 16.96
C LEU A 81 9.21 -6.36 17.79
N GLU A 82 8.40 -6.40 18.84
CA GLU A 82 8.23 -5.26 19.76
C GLU A 82 9.56 -4.85 20.39
N GLN A 83 10.38 -5.82 20.79
CA GLN A 83 11.70 -5.56 21.34
C GLN A 83 12.65 -4.93 20.31
N GLU A 84 12.67 -5.43 19.07
CA GLU A 84 13.49 -4.86 17.99
C GLU A 84 13.07 -3.43 17.64
N ILE A 85 11.75 -3.17 17.55
CA ILE A 85 11.21 -1.83 17.29
C ILE A 85 11.60 -0.88 18.42
N TYR A 86 11.50 -1.32 19.68
CA TYR A 86 11.90 -0.52 20.82
C TYR A 86 13.40 -0.19 20.79
N GLN A 87 14.25 -1.18 20.49
CA GLN A 87 15.69 -0.98 20.34
C GLN A 87 16.01 0.03 19.21
N LEU A 88 15.35 -0.11 18.06
CA LEU A 88 15.55 0.80 16.93
C LEU A 88 15.07 2.22 17.26
N SER A 89 13.94 2.36 17.96
CA SER A 89 13.45 3.65 18.44
C SER A 89 14.44 4.31 19.41
N SER A 90 15.04 3.54 20.32
CA SER A 90 16.07 4.04 21.23
C SER A 90 17.30 4.51 20.47
N LEU A 91 17.78 3.72 19.50
CA LEU A 91 18.95 4.05 18.71
C LEU A 91 18.74 5.31 17.86
N LEU A 92 17.55 5.50 17.29
CA LEU A 92 17.19 6.73 16.57
C LEU A 92 17.13 7.94 17.51
N LEU A 93 16.64 7.77 18.73
CA LEU A 93 16.63 8.84 19.74
C LEU A 93 18.04 9.24 20.14
N ASP A 94 18.93 8.26 20.37
CA ASP A 94 20.33 8.50 20.71
C ASP A 94 21.06 9.22 19.56
N GLN A 95 20.83 8.80 18.31
CA GLN A 95 21.38 9.48 17.14
C GLN A 95 20.88 10.92 17.01
N LYS A 96 19.58 11.15 17.21
CA LYS A 96 19.00 12.50 17.21
C LYS A 96 19.66 13.37 18.26
N GLN A 97 19.79 12.87 19.49
CA GLN A 97 20.41 13.62 20.58
C GLN A 97 21.89 13.93 20.29
N LEU A 98 22.62 13.00 19.68
CA LEU A 98 24.00 13.22 19.25
C LEU A 98 24.10 14.32 18.20
N ILE A 99 23.21 14.33 17.20
CA ILE A 99 23.14 15.38 16.18
C ILE A 99 22.83 16.74 16.82
N GLU A 100 21.82 16.81 17.70
CA GLU A 100 21.47 18.04 18.42
C GLU A 100 22.65 18.58 19.23
N ASN A 101 23.39 17.70 19.91
CA ASN A 101 24.59 18.08 20.65
C ASN A 101 25.71 18.56 19.72
N MET A 102 25.94 17.89 18.59
CA MET A 102 26.92 18.33 17.59
C MET A 102 26.56 19.70 17.01
N MET A 103 25.29 19.93 16.68
CA MET A 103 24.80 21.23 16.19
C MET A 103 24.99 22.35 17.21
N GLN A 104 24.78 22.05 18.50
CA GLN A 104 25.04 23.01 19.58
C GLN A 104 26.54 23.29 19.75
N MET A 105 27.41 22.30 19.54
CA MET A 105 28.87 22.44 19.66
C MET A 105 29.52 23.14 18.46
N THR A 106 28.98 22.99 17.24
CA THR A 106 29.51 23.69 16.05
C THR A 106 29.10 25.16 15.98
N GLY A 107 28.24 25.65 16.89
CA GLY A 107 27.88 27.07 16.95
C GLY A 107 27.18 27.58 15.70
N ASP A 108 26.58 26.69 14.90
CA ASP A 108 25.82 27.07 13.72
C ASP A 108 24.45 27.58 14.16
N ASP A 109 24.36 28.89 14.35
CA ASP A 109 23.09 29.61 14.40
C ASP A 109 22.27 29.28 13.13
N LYS A 110 21.29 28.38 13.31
CA LYS A 110 20.05 28.21 12.52
C LYS A 110 20.12 28.17 10.97
N SER A 111 21.28 28.06 10.33
CA SER A 111 21.36 28.25 8.87
C SER A 111 21.97 27.10 8.07
N SER A 112 22.42 26.01 8.67
CA SER A 112 23.02 24.93 7.89
C SER A 112 22.88 23.59 8.59
N VAL A 113 22.60 22.55 7.80
CA VAL A 113 22.51 21.13 8.17
C VAL A 113 21.25 20.72 8.96
N GLN A 114 20.13 20.56 8.24
CA GLN A 114 19.00 19.76 8.71
C GLN A 114 19.06 18.36 8.09
N THR A 115 19.56 17.39 8.85
CA THR A 115 19.32 15.97 8.62
C THR A 115 17.97 15.56 9.24
N ALA A 116 17.20 14.79 8.48
CA ALA A 116 15.79 14.49 8.72
C ALA A 116 15.53 13.57 9.92
N SER A 117 14.46 13.83 10.70
CA SER A 117 13.54 12.77 11.17
C SER A 117 12.21 13.32 11.72
N SER A 118 11.16 12.83 11.07
CA SER A 118 9.71 12.68 11.33
C SER A 118 9.04 13.14 12.65
N HIS A 119 7.87 13.76 12.42
CA HIS A 119 6.61 13.64 13.18
C HIS A 119 6.45 14.43 14.49
N SER A 120 6.29 15.75 14.37
CA SER A 120 5.24 16.45 15.12
C SER A 120 4.77 17.65 14.31
N ALA A 121 3.45 17.70 14.09
CA ALA A 121 2.77 18.74 13.35
C ALA A 121 2.89 20.09 14.08
N SER A 122 3.92 20.84 13.73
CA SER A 122 3.83 22.29 13.60
C SER A 122 4.28 22.60 12.18
N VAL A 123 3.61 23.52 11.51
CA VAL A 123 3.88 23.96 10.13
C VAL A 123 5.24 24.69 10.11
N ALA A 124 6.31 23.94 10.31
CA ALA A 124 7.65 24.32 9.93
C ALA A 124 7.65 24.31 8.41
N SER A 125 7.97 25.46 7.81
CA SER A 125 8.03 25.67 6.36
C SER A 125 8.81 24.54 5.69
N ILE A 126 8.12 23.51 5.18
CA ILE A 126 8.73 22.50 4.33
C ILE A 126 9.33 23.28 3.16
N THR A 127 10.65 23.23 3.00
CA THR A 127 11.29 24.00 1.96
C THR A 127 10.79 23.49 0.60
N PRO A 128 10.54 24.35 -0.40
CA PRO A 128 10.07 23.93 -1.72
C PRO A 128 10.92 22.79 -2.33
N ILE A 129 12.22 22.77 -2.01
CA ILE A 129 13.16 21.71 -2.38
C ILE A 129 12.73 20.34 -1.82
N GLN A 130 12.38 20.26 -0.54
CA GLN A 130 11.95 19.01 0.10
C GLN A 130 10.63 18.48 -0.48
N VAL A 131 9.65 19.36 -0.70
CA VAL A 131 8.37 18.97 -1.34
C VAL A 131 8.65 18.37 -2.72
N LEU A 132 9.54 19.02 -3.46
CA LEU A 132 9.80 18.66 -4.83
C LEU A 132 10.65 17.38 -4.95
N MET A 133 11.59 17.19 -4.02
CA MET A 133 12.34 15.93 -3.84
C MET A 133 11.46 14.75 -3.42
N GLN A 134 10.23 14.97 -2.94
CA GLN A 134 9.24 13.92 -2.66
C GLN A 134 8.25 13.75 -3.82
N LYS A 135 7.99 14.77 -4.62
CA LYS A 135 6.98 14.69 -5.69
C LYS A 135 7.55 14.22 -7.03
N MET A 136 8.80 14.54 -7.32
CA MET A 136 9.40 14.31 -8.64
C MET A 136 10.68 13.49 -8.57
N ASP A 137 10.65 12.31 -9.18
CA ASP A 137 11.83 11.46 -9.36
C ASP A 137 12.80 12.09 -10.38
N GLY A 138 14.10 11.90 -10.17
CA GLY A 138 15.17 12.45 -11.01
C GLY A 138 15.52 13.92 -10.75
N ILE A 139 14.75 14.66 -9.94
CA ILE A 139 15.01 16.09 -9.74
C ILE A 139 16.20 16.41 -8.81
N ALA A 140 16.57 15.45 -7.95
CA ALA A 140 17.62 15.65 -6.95
C ALA A 140 18.94 16.12 -7.56
N SER A 141 19.31 15.62 -8.74
CA SER A 141 20.53 16.04 -9.44
C SER A 141 20.52 17.53 -9.79
N ILE A 142 19.37 18.07 -10.21
CA ILE A 142 19.25 19.48 -10.56
C ILE A 142 19.24 20.33 -9.29
N LEU A 143 18.44 19.94 -8.29
CA LEU A 143 18.32 20.73 -7.07
C LEU A 143 19.62 20.77 -6.25
N ASN A 144 20.36 19.67 -6.20
CA ASN A 144 21.64 19.60 -5.47
C ASN A 144 22.77 20.35 -6.19
N ASN A 145 22.68 20.53 -7.51
CA ASN A 145 23.66 21.27 -8.32
C ASN A 145 23.26 22.74 -8.55
N MET A 146 22.20 23.23 -7.88
CA MET A 146 21.81 24.63 -7.95
C MET A 146 22.91 25.54 -7.39
N ARG A 147 23.21 26.62 -8.08
CA ARG A 147 24.10 27.66 -7.57
C ARG A 147 23.40 28.40 -6.44
N SER A 148 24.16 29.08 -5.59
CA SER A 148 23.61 29.87 -4.48
C SER A 148 22.65 30.99 -4.90
N CYS A 149 22.64 31.39 -6.19
CA CYS A 149 21.70 32.36 -6.75
C CYS A 149 20.43 31.75 -7.34
N ASP A 150 20.39 30.43 -7.52
CA ASP A 150 19.26 29.76 -8.15
C ASP A 150 18.11 29.60 -7.15
N LYS A 151 16.91 30.04 -7.53
CA LYS A 151 15.73 30.03 -6.67
C LYS A 151 14.60 29.29 -7.35
N ILE A 152 13.87 28.49 -6.58
CA ILE A 152 12.57 27.96 -7.00
C ILE A 152 11.57 29.10 -6.89
N LEU A 153 11.04 29.54 -8.03
CA LEU A 153 10.08 30.65 -8.11
C LEU A 153 8.65 30.15 -7.96
N LEU A 154 8.31 29.06 -8.64
CA LEU A 154 6.97 28.49 -8.65
C LEU A 154 7.05 26.99 -8.93
N TYR A 155 6.14 26.22 -8.36
CA TYR A 155 5.93 24.83 -8.76
C TYR A 155 4.45 24.48 -8.65
N GLY A 156 3.97 23.58 -9.49
CA GLY A 156 2.56 23.19 -9.50
C GLY A 156 2.24 22.11 -10.52
N GLU A 157 1.10 21.45 -10.32
CA GLU A 157 0.57 20.45 -11.23
C GLU A 157 -0.39 21.12 -12.22
N MET A 158 -0.24 20.81 -13.51
CA MET A 158 -1.10 21.31 -14.59
C MET A 158 -1.56 20.15 -15.48
N MET A 159 -2.69 20.34 -16.17
CA MET A 159 -3.18 19.41 -17.18
C MET A 159 -2.51 19.73 -18.53
N LEU A 160 -1.86 18.75 -19.13
CA LEU A 160 -1.38 18.81 -20.50
C LEU A 160 -2.55 18.49 -21.43
N LEU A 161 -2.77 19.38 -22.41
CA LEU A 161 -3.82 19.25 -23.42
C LEU A 161 -3.20 18.92 -24.77
N ASP A 162 -3.93 18.16 -25.58
CA ASP A 162 -3.55 17.91 -26.97
C ASP A 162 -3.64 19.22 -27.79
N PRO A 163 -2.59 19.57 -28.55
CA PRO A 163 -2.54 20.83 -29.28
C PRO A 163 -3.55 20.91 -30.44
N GLU A 164 -4.03 19.78 -30.95
CA GLU A 164 -4.98 19.70 -32.07
C GLU A 164 -6.41 19.46 -31.59
N THR A 165 -6.62 18.49 -30.69
CA THR A 165 -7.97 18.12 -30.22
C THR A 165 -8.43 18.92 -29.00
N LYS A 166 -7.52 19.60 -28.29
CA LYS A 166 -7.75 20.26 -26.99
C LYS A 166 -8.30 19.31 -25.91
N GLU A 167 -8.13 18.00 -26.07
CA GLU A 167 -8.51 17.02 -25.07
C GLU A 167 -7.42 16.88 -23.99
N ASP A 168 -7.84 16.52 -22.78
CA ASP A 168 -6.93 16.29 -21.65
C ASP A 168 -6.08 15.03 -21.90
N ILE A 169 -4.75 15.18 -21.92
CA ILE A 169 -3.80 14.06 -22.08
C ILE A 169 -3.46 13.49 -20.70
N ASN A 170 -2.76 14.27 -19.87
CA ASN A 170 -2.31 13.83 -18.55
C ASN A 170 -1.91 15.02 -17.67
N ARG A 171 -1.59 14.74 -16.40
CA ARG A 171 -1.02 15.74 -15.50
C ARG A 171 0.49 15.83 -15.65
N ALA A 172 1.00 17.05 -15.69
CA ALA A 172 2.42 17.37 -15.65
C ALA A 172 2.73 18.26 -14.44
N MET A 173 3.87 18.03 -13.81
CA MET A 173 4.43 18.89 -12.79
C MET A 173 5.36 19.91 -13.44
N LEU A 174 5.10 21.19 -13.22
CA LEU A 174 5.96 22.28 -13.67
C LEU A 174 6.72 22.85 -12.48
N VAL A 175 8.01 23.09 -12.66
CA VAL A 175 8.87 23.75 -11.68
C VAL A 175 9.63 24.87 -12.37
N LEU A 176 9.32 26.09 -12.01
CA LEU A 176 9.99 27.28 -12.48
C LEU A 176 11.13 27.65 -11.53
N LEU A 177 12.35 27.60 -12.03
CA LEU A 177 13.54 28.13 -11.40
C LEU A 177 13.84 29.52 -11.98
N SER A 178 14.85 30.19 -11.43
CA SER A 178 15.35 31.48 -11.92
C SER A 178 15.91 31.46 -13.33
N ASP A 179 16.42 30.32 -13.81
CA ASP A 179 17.10 30.20 -15.11
C ASP A 179 16.48 29.14 -16.05
N ARG A 180 15.66 28.23 -15.50
CA ARG A 180 15.13 27.06 -16.19
C ARG A 180 13.71 26.72 -15.77
N LEU A 181 12.97 26.08 -16.68
CA LEU A 181 11.70 25.42 -16.42
C LEU A 181 11.91 23.90 -16.49
N LEU A 182 11.50 23.20 -15.44
CA LEU A 182 11.49 21.73 -15.40
C LEU A 182 10.06 21.23 -15.63
N ILE A 183 9.93 20.17 -16.41
CA ILE A 183 8.66 19.50 -16.66
C ILE A 183 8.81 18.04 -16.26
N GLY A 184 8.00 17.62 -15.30
CA GLY A 184 7.83 16.23 -14.92
C GLY A 184 6.52 15.68 -15.47
N ASN A 185 6.55 14.49 -16.00
CA ASN A 185 5.37 13.78 -16.48
C ASN A 185 4.92 12.77 -15.43
N ILE A 186 3.64 12.40 -15.45
CA ILE A 186 3.13 11.36 -14.56
C ILE A 186 3.88 10.06 -14.87
N THR A 187 4.48 9.46 -13.84
CA THR A 187 5.22 8.21 -14.02
C THR A 187 4.22 7.09 -14.30
N PRO A 188 4.15 6.48 -15.52
CA PRO A 188 3.18 5.42 -15.81
C PRO A 188 3.53 4.13 -15.06
N SER A 189 4.82 3.95 -14.77
CA SER A 189 5.37 2.84 -14.03
C SER A 189 5.70 3.26 -12.60
N GLY A 190 4.79 3.01 -11.66
CA GLY A 190 5.12 3.01 -10.23
C GLY A 190 6.16 1.93 -9.93
N LYS A 191 7.44 2.20 -10.20
CA LYS A 191 8.57 1.31 -9.87
C LYS A 191 8.93 1.30 -8.39
N TYR A 192 8.07 1.88 -7.55
CA TYR A 192 8.02 1.64 -6.10
C TYR A 192 6.60 1.31 -5.66
N LYS A 193 5.92 0.42 -6.40
CA LYS A 193 4.83 -0.38 -5.83
C LYS A 193 5.47 -1.42 -4.92
N TYR A 194 6.03 -1.01 -3.79
CA TYR A 194 6.29 -1.94 -2.70
C TYR A 194 4.92 -2.41 -2.23
N LEU A 195 4.50 -3.54 -2.79
CA LEU A 195 3.46 -4.38 -2.23
C LEU A 195 3.97 -4.81 -0.85
N LEU A 196 3.76 -3.98 0.17
CA LEU A 196 3.70 -4.49 1.53
C LEU A 196 2.42 -5.33 1.58
N LEU A 197 2.59 -6.61 1.28
CA LEU A 197 1.60 -7.65 1.49
C LEU A 197 1.28 -7.71 2.98
N ASN A 198 0.20 -7.04 3.38
CA ASN A 198 -0.53 -7.38 4.59
C ASN A 198 -2.02 -7.38 4.26
N GLN A 199 -2.61 -8.58 4.31
CA GLN A 199 -3.93 -8.94 3.77
C GLN A 199 -5.13 -8.29 4.49
N TYR A 200 -4.93 -7.38 5.45
CA TYR A 200 -5.99 -6.91 6.36
C TYR A 200 -6.23 -5.40 6.40
N PHE A 201 -5.49 -4.58 5.65
CA PHE A 201 -5.77 -3.14 5.59
C PHE A 201 -5.94 -2.68 4.14
N LYS A 202 -7.07 -2.04 3.87
CA LYS A 202 -7.42 -1.39 2.60
C LYS A 202 -6.25 -0.57 2.07
N GLU A 203 -6.02 -0.70 0.77
CA GLU A 203 -5.03 0.01 -0.06
C GLU A 203 -4.73 1.44 0.41
N HIS A 204 -3.66 1.62 1.18
CA HIS A 204 -2.94 2.88 1.23
C HIS A 204 -1.71 2.75 0.33
N VAL A 205 -1.93 2.98 -0.96
CA VAL A 205 -0.86 3.16 -1.95
C VAL A 205 -0.19 4.50 -1.64
N VAL A 206 0.91 4.46 -0.89
CA VAL A 206 1.78 5.63 -0.75
C VAL A 206 2.72 5.63 -1.95
N SER A 207 2.26 6.21 -3.07
CA SER A 207 3.16 6.52 -4.19
C SER A 207 4.17 7.54 -3.70
N PHE A 208 5.42 7.11 -3.49
CA PHE A 208 6.49 7.98 -3.01
C PHE A 208 6.97 8.96 -4.08
N PHE A 209 6.67 8.73 -5.36
CA PHE A 209 6.90 9.67 -6.47
C PHE A 209 5.76 9.59 -7.48
N ILE A 210 5.09 10.72 -7.73
CA ILE A 210 3.96 10.80 -8.67
C ILE A 210 4.45 11.19 -10.07
N PHE A 211 5.50 12.01 -10.15
CA PHE A 211 6.06 12.51 -11.39
C PHE A 211 7.50 12.05 -11.58
N SER A 212 7.92 11.89 -12.83
CA SER A 212 9.32 11.67 -13.22
C SER A 212 9.76 12.86 -14.07
N LEU A 213 10.92 13.43 -13.76
CA LEU A 213 11.50 14.51 -14.54
C LEU A 213 11.70 14.07 -15.99
N GLU A 214 10.97 14.69 -16.91
CA GLU A 214 11.03 14.35 -18.34
C GLU A 214 11.97 15.30 -19.10
N SER A 215 11.84 16.60 -18.86
CA SER A 215 12.55 17.61 -19.63
C SER A 215 12.94 18.85 -18.81
N THR A 216 13.99 19.53 -19.28
CA THR A 216 14.53 20.76 -18.69
C THR A 216 14.77 21.75 -19.81
N PHE A 217 14.18 22.94 -19.69
CA PHE A 217 14.28 24.02 -20.70
C PHE A 217 14.91 25.27 -20.08
N SER A 218 15.87 25.89 -20.77
CA SER A 218 16.33 27.23 -20.39
C SER A 218 15.23 28.25 -20.70
N LEU A 219 15.04 29.21 -19.79
CA LEU A 219 14.07 30.29 -19.98
C LEU A 219 14.40 31.17 -21.20
N ASN A 220 15.66 31.20 -21.64
CA ASN A 220 16.05 31.93 -22.85
C ASN A 220 15.44 31.36 -24.13
N ASN A 221 15.11 30.07 -24.11
CA ASN A 221 14.60 29.34 -25.27
C ASN A 221 13.10 29.02 -25.14
N LEU A 222 12.42 29.69 -24.22
CA LEU A 222 11.01 29.44 -23.91
C LEU A 222 10.21 30.73 -24.08
N ALA A 223 9.12 30.66 -24.85
CA ALA A 223 8.10 31.70 -24.86
C ALA A 223 6.79 31.16 -24.30
N VAL A 224 6.16 31.91 -23.40
CA VAL A 224 4.86 31.59 -22.81
C VAL A 224 3.81 32.48 -23.47
N VAL A 225 2.81 31.86 -24.07
CA VAL A 225 1.69 32.56 -24.72
C VAL A 225 0.43 32.28 -23.91
N ASN A 226 -0.18 33.34 -23.40
CA ASN A 226 -1.51 33.25 -22.80
C ASN A 226 -2.54 33.06 -23.91
N VAL A 227 -3.28 31.95 -23.88
CA VAL A 227 -4.30 31.65 -24.89
C VAL A 227 -5.65 32.01 -24.31
N LYS A 228 -6.20 33.14 -24.77
CA LYS A 228 -7.56 33.54 -24.43
C LYS A 228 -8.52 32.98 -25.47
N ASP A 229 -9.33 32.01 -25.08
CA ASP A 229 -10.36 31.51 -25.97
C ASP A 229 -11.47 32.58 -26.09
N ARG A 230 -11.74 33.01 -27.32
CA ARG A 230 -12.74 34.06 -27.59
C ARG A 230 -14.11 33.47 -27.91
N GLU A 231 -14.18 32.16 -28.16
CA GLU A 231 -15.40 31.45 -28.59
C GLU A 231 -15.95 30.51 -27.50
N SER A 232 -15.08 30.01 -26.62
CA SER A 232 -15.51 29.29 -25.42
C SER A 232 -16.06 30.28 -24.39
N GLY A 233 -17.35 30.18 -24.06
CA GLY A 233 -17.99 31.01 -23.04
C GLY A 233 -17.21 31.05 -21.72
N ALA A 234 -17.39 32.14 -20.98
CA ALA A 234 -16.59 32.66 -19.85
C ALA A 234 -16.22 31.70 -18.69
N ALA A 235 -16.54 30.40 -18.74
CA ALA A 235 -16.27 29.44 -17.68
C ALA A 235 -14.97 28.63 -17.85
N VAL A 236 -14.43 28.49 -19.07
CA VAL A 236 -13.22 27.66 -19.36
C VAL A 236 -12.10 28.43 -20.07
N ALA A 237 -12.40 29.60 -20.65
CA ALA A 237 -11.48 30.38 -21.47
C ALA A 237 -10.32 31.08 -20.73
N ASP A 238 -10.27 31.02 -19.40
CA ASP A 238 -9.43 31.92 -18.60
C ASP A 238 -8.13 31.30 -18.06
N GLN A 239 -7.82 30.03 -18.34
CA GLN A 239 -6.67 29.35 -17.71
C GLN A 239 -5.85 28.45 -18.66
N LEU A 240 -5.67 28.84 -19.93
CA LEU A 240 -4.78 28.13 -20.86
C LEU A 240 -3.49 28.90 -21.13
N LEU A 241 -2.36 28.20 -21.02
CA LEU A 241 -1.06 28.69 -21.45
C LEU A 241 -0.48 27.75 -22.49
N LYS A 242 0.17 28.32 -23.52
CA LYS A 242 0.93 27.58 -24.52
C LYS A 242 2.40 27.88 -24.35
N LEU A 243 3.20 26.82 -24.22
CA LEU A 243 4.66 26.90 -24.18
C LEU A 243 5.22 26.68 -25.58
N LEU A 244 6.02 27.64 -26.05
CA LEU A 244 6.78 27.53 -27.29
C LEU A 244 8.25 27.35 -26.91
N VAL A 245 8.80 26.18 -27.25
CA VAL A 245 10.21 25.86 -27.02
C VAL A 245 10.96 26.06 -28.33
N PHE A 246 12.01 26.86 -28.30
CA PHE A 246 12.90 27.08 -29.43
C PHE A 246 14.12 26.15 -29.30
N PRO A 247 14.56 25.48 -30.38
CA PRO A 247 15.79 24.70 -30.35
C PRO A 247 16.99 25.64 -30.16
N GLU A 248 17.99 25.22 -29.37
CA GLU A 248 19.25 25.95 -29.28
C GLU A 248 19.92 26.01 -30.65
N GLN A 249 20.13 27.21 -31.17
CA GLN A 249 21.00 27.41 -32.33
C GLN A 249 22.43 27.06 -31.88
N ARG A 250 22.94 25.95 -32.43
CA ARG A 250 24.35 25.55 -32.30
C ARG A 250 25.28 26.55 -32.98
#